data_AF-A0A951XP53-F1
#
_entry.id   AF-A0A951XP53-F1
#
_cell.length_a   1.000
_cell.length_b   1.000
_cell.length_c   1.000
_cell.angle_alpha   90.00
_cell.angle_beta   90.00
_cell.angle_gamma   90.00
#
_symmetry.space_group_name_H-M   'P 1'
#
loop_
_entity.id
_entity.type
_entity.pdbx_description
1 polymer ?
#
loop_
_entity_poly.entity_id
_entity_poly.type
_entity_poly.pdbx_seq_one_letter_code
_entity_poly.pdbx_strand_id
1 'polypeptide(L)'
;MSNETPNTDPLEFMKGMWGSMGFSLPGMVAPTFDTDELEKRIGDLKAVEGWLRMNLSMLQMTIQGLEMQHSTLSAVQAMSRMATEGQAGEGQATGGESFAQAAMWPWHMMQQMQSHMQQPAAPEAPADEAPQPAKTAAPRKTKKQ
;
A
#
# COMPACT_ATOMS: atom_id res chain seq x y z
N MET A 1 -55.75 7.72 26.62
CA MET A 1 -54.83 6.57 26.49
C MET A 1 -53.45 7.15 26.22
N SER A 2 -52.68 7.41 27.25
CA SER A 2 -51.31 7.93 27.13
C SER A 2 -50.42 6.77 26.70
N ASN A 3 -50.00 6.75 25.44
CA ASN A 3 -48.94 5.85 25.02
C ASN A 3 -47.62 6.42 25.54
N GLU A 4 -47.15 5.85 26.65
CA GLU A 4 -45.77 5.96 27.10
C GLU A 4 -44.85 5.41 26.01
N THR A 5 -44.29 6.30 25.20
CA THR A 5 -43.12 5.99 24.38
C THR A 5 -41.97 5.65 25.32
N PRO A 6 -41.42 4.42 25.30
CA PRO A 6 -40.24 4.12 26.08
C PRO A 6 -39.09 4.82 25.36
N ASN A 7 -38.71 5.99 25.87
CA ASN A 7 -37.47 6.65 25.51
C ASN A 7 -36.35 5.74 26.01
N THR A 8 -36.02 4.73 25.20
CA THR A 8 -35.07 3.67 25.51
C THR A 8 -33.71 4.31 25.41
N ASP A 9 -33.23 4.83 26.53
CA ASP A 9 -32.00 5.61 26.60
C ASP A 9 -30.83 4.74 26.10
N PRO A 10 -30.13 5.13 25.01
CA PRO A 10 -29.01 4.36 24.45
C PRO A 10 -27.90 4.12 25.50
N LEU A 11 -27.83 4.96 26.53
CA LEU A 11 -26.92 4.79 27.66
C LEU A 11 -27.31 3.61 28.56
N GLU A 12 -28.60 3.32 28.76
CA GLU A 12 -29.07 2.16 29.52
C GLU A 12 -28.88 0.86 28.74
N PHE A 13 -29.00 0.88 27.41
CA PHE A 13 -28.63 -0.25 26.56
C PHE A 13 -27.12 -0.54 26.66
N MET A 14 -26.29 0.50 26.56
CA MET A 14 -24.82 0.36 26.68
C MET A 14 -24.41 -0.11 28.08
N LYS A 15 -25.06 0.41 29.12
CA LYS A 15 -24.87 -0.03 30.51
C LYS A 15 -25.33 -1.46 30.74
N GLY A 16 -26.44 -1.87 30.13
CA GLY A 16 -26.93 -3.25 30.16
C GLY A 16 -25.96 -4.21 29.48
N MET A 17 -25.37 -3.81 28.35
CA MET A 17 -24.36 -4.60 27.64
C MET A 17 -23.04 -4.69 28.41
N TRP A 18 -22.59 -3.59 29.01
CA TRP A 18 -21.40 -3.52 29.86
C TRP A 18 -21.55 -4.33 31.16
N GLY A 19 -22.74 -4.24 31.79
CA GLY A 19 -23.09 -5.03 32.98
C GLY A 19 -23.25 -6.53 32.68
N SER A 20 -23.81 -6.87 31.51
CA SER A 20 -23.97 -8.26 31.05
C SER A 20 -22.63 -8.95 30.76
N MET A 21 -21.60 -8.18 30.38
CA MET A 21 -20.24 -8.69 30.16
C MET A 21 -19.45 -8.94 31.47
N GLY A 22 -20.08 -8.75 32.64
CA GLY A 22 -19.49 -9.09 33.94
C GLY A 22 -18.54 -8.04 34.51
N PHE A 23 -18.45 -6.84 33.94
CA PHE A 23 -17.63 -5.72 34.43
C PHE A 23 -18.34 -4.88 35.50
N SER A 24 -18.96 -5.52 36.49
CA SER A 24 -19.43 -4.85 37.71
C SER A 24 -18.24 -4.58 38.64
N LEU A 25 -17.76 -3.33 38.69
CA LEU A 25 -16.72 -2.90 39.64
C LEU A 25 -17.34 -2.23 40.87
N PRO A 26 -17.51 -2.97 41.97
CA PRO A 26 -17.29 -2.42 43.30
C PRO A 26 -16.31 -3.31 44.09
N GLY A 27 -15.10 -2.80 44.32
CA GLY A 27 -14.01 -3.51 45.00
C GLY A 27 -12.87 -3.86 44.04
N MET A 28 -12.05 -2.86 43.68
CA MET A 28 -10.84 -3.04 42.90
C MET A 28 -9.80 -3.86 43.67
N VAL A 29 -9.93 -5.18 43.65
CA VAL A 29 -8.77 -6.06 43.54
C VAL A 29 -8.51 -6.18 42.04
N ALA A 30 -7.40 -5.61 41.59
CA ALA A 30 -6.99 -5.66 40.18
C ALA A 30 -7.15 -7.10 39.66
N PRO A 31 -7.86 -7.32 38.55
CA PRO A 31 -7.91 -8.63 37.91
C PRO A 31 -6.47 -9.05 37.70
N THR A 32 -6.13 -10.25 38.14
CA THR A 32 -4.82 -10.87 37.98
C THR A 32 -4.51 -10.97 36.50
N PHE A 33 -4.01 -9.88 35.90
CA PHE A 33 -3.30 -9.94 34.64
C PHE A 33 -2.01 -10.69 34.95
N ASP A 34 -2.09 -12.00 34.82
CA ASP A 34 -0.91 -12.83 34.73
C ASP A 34 -0.07 -12.26 33.58
N THR A 35 1.11 -11.75 33.91
CA THR A 35 1.99 -11.09 32.95
C THR A 35 2.35 -12.03 31.81
N ASP A 36 2.35 -13.34 32.06
CA ASP A 36 2.61 -14.36 31.05
C ASP A 36 1.46 -14.48 30.04
N GLU A 37 0.21 -14.32 30.48
CA GLU A 37 -0.95 -14.28 29.58
C GLU A 37 -0.95 -13.00 28.73
N LEU A 38 -0.57 -11.86 29.33
CA LEU A 38 -0.40 -10.62 28.58
C LEU A 38 0.67 -10.76 27.50
N GLU A 39 1.83 -11.34 27.81
CA GLU A 39 2.90 -11.52 26.82
C GLU A 39 2.45 -12.47 25.69
N LYS A 40 1.71 -13.54 26.02
CA LYS A 40 1.12 -14.42 25.01
C LYS A 40 0.13 -13.68 24.12
N ARG A 41 -0.80 -12.91 24.69
CA ARG A 41 -1.77 -12.10 23.92
C ARG A 41 -1.07 -11.06 23.04
N ILE A 42 0.01 -10.45 23.53
CA ILE A 42 0.85 -9.54 22.74
C ILE A 42 1.47 -10.27 21.55
N GLY A 43 2.02 -11.47 21.77
CA GLY A 43 2.57 -12.32 20.71
C GLY A 43 1.54 -12.68 19.64
N ASP A 44 0.36 -13.15 20.06
CA ASP A 44 -0.73 -13.52 19.16
C ASP A 44 -1.22 -12.31 18.35
N LEU A 45 -1.40 -11.15 18.99
CA LEU A 45 -1.81 -9.92 18.31
C LEU A 45 -0.75 -9.40 17.33
N LYS A 46 0.54 -9.54 17.63
CA LYS A 46 1.62 -9.20 16.68
C LYS A 46 1.63 -10.13 15.47
N ALA A 47 1.33 -11.41 15.65
CA ALA A 47 1.20 -12.35 14.53
C ALA A 47 0.03 -11.96 13.63
N VAL A 48 -1.12 -11.61 14.22
CA VAL A 48 -2.29 -11.10 13.48
C VAL A 48 -1.96 -9.80 12.75
N GLU A 49 -1.27 -8.87 13.41
CA GLU A 49 -0.81 -7.61 12.81
C GLU A 49 0.10 -7.88 11.59
N GLY A 50 1.03 -8.84 11.70
CA GLY A 50 1.88 -9.26 10.59
C GLY A 50 1.09 -9.80 9.40
N TRP A 51 0.09 -10.66 9.65
CA TRP A 51 -0.76 -11.20 8.59
C TRP A 51 -1.61 -10.12 7.91
N LEU A 52 -2.17 -9.19 8.69
CA LEU A 52 -2.94 -8.07 8.15
C LEU A 52 -2.07 -7.13 7.30
N ARG A 53 -0.82 -6.87 7.70
CA ARG A 53 0.13 -6.11 6.88
C ARG A 53 0.42 -6.80 5.54
N MET A 54 0.59 -8.12 5.55
CA MET A 54 0.79 -8.88 4.32
C MET A 54 -0.44 -8.81 3.41
N ASN A 55 -1.64 -8.92 3.97
CA ASN A 55 -2.89 -8.78 3.22
C ASN A 55 -3.02 -7.38 2.59
N LEU A 56 -2.72 -6.33 3.36
CA LEU A 56 -2.71 -4.95 2.87
C LEU A 56 -1.72 -4.75 1.72
N SER A 57 -0.51 -5.30 1.84
CA SER A 57 0.50 -5.23 0.76
C SER A 57 0.00 -5.90 -0.53
N MET A 58 -0.61 -7.07 -0.43
CA MET A 58 -1.18 -7.77 -1.59
C MET A 58 -2.32 -6.99 -2.25
N LEU A 59 -3.19 -6.36 -1.45
CA LEU A 59 -4.26 -5.51 -1.96
C LEU A 59 -3.70 -4.28 -2.68
N GLN A 60 -2.71 -3.61 -2.11
CA GLN A 60 -2.06 -2.46 -2.75
C GLN A 60 -1.42 -2.84 -4.10
N MET A 61 -0.72 -3.97 -4.16
CA MET A 61 -0.17 -4.48 -5.44
C MET A 61 -1.26 -4.79 -6.46
N THR A 62 -2.39 -5.35 -6.03
CA THR A 62 -3.52 -5.65 -6.92
C THR A 62 -4.15 -4.37 -7.47
N ILE A 63 -4.31 -3.34 -6.62
CA ILE A 63 -4.83 -2.03 -7.03
C ILE A 63 -3.92 -1.41 -8.07
N GLN A 64 -2.60 -1.36 -7.82
CA GLN A 64 -1.65 -0.82 -8.78
C GLN A 64 -1.67 -1.58 -10.12
N GLY A 65 -1.81 -2.90 -10.08
CA GLY A 65 -1.97 -3.73 -11.27
C GLY A 65 -3.24 -3.38 -12.06
N LEU A 66 -4.35 -3.14 -11.37
CA LEU A 66 -5.62 -2.74 -12.00
C LEU A 66 -5.59 -1.30 -12.54
N GLU A 67 -4.94 -0.38 -11.83
CA GLU A 67 -4.74 1.00 -12.29
C GLU A 67 -3.90 1.05 -13.56
N MET A 68 -2.86 0.22 -13.65
CA MET A 68 -2.06 0.07 -14.86
C MET A 68 -2.90 -0.47 -16.03
N GLN A 69 -3.72 -1.51 -15.79
CA GLN A 69 -4.64 -2.06 -16.81
C GLN A 69 -5.66 -1.02 -17.27
N HIS A 70 -6.24 -0.26 -16.33
CA HIS A 70 -7.19 0.81 -16.64
C HIS A 70 -6.53 1.91 -17.49
N SER A 71 -5.31 2.33 -17.15
CA SER A 71 -4.54 3.30 -17.94
C SER A 71 -4.30 2.81 -19.37
N THR A 72 -3.92 1.53 -19.54
CA THR A 72 -3.75 0.93 -20.88
C THR A 72 -5.05 0.91 -21.66
N LEU A 73 -6.16 0.49 -21.05
CA LEU A 73 -7.47 0.47 -21.71
C LEU A 73 -7.96 1.88 -22.08
N SER A 74 -7.76 2.86 -21.20
CA SER A 74 -8.08 4.26 -21.47
C SER A 74 -7.27 4.81 -22.65
N ALA A 75 -6.00 4.44 -22.76
CA ALA A 75 -5.13 4.84 -23.87
C ALA A 75 -5.62 4.23 -25.20
N VAL A 76 -6.00 2.95 -25.19
CA VAL A 76 -6.60 2.28 -26.36
C VAL A 76 -7.94 2.93 -26.75
N GLN A 77 -8.78 3.27 -25.77
CA GLN A 77 -10.06 3.91 -26.04
C GLN A 77 -9.89 5.32 -26.61
N ALA A 78 -8.91 6.10 -26.12
CA ALA A 78 -8.58 7.42 -26.66
C ALA A 78 -8.13 7.33 -28.13
N MET A 79 -7.24 6.39 -28.45
CA MET A 79 -6.86 6.13 -29.85
C MET A 79 -8.03 5.68 -30.71
N SER A 80 -8.89 4.79 -30.20
CA SER A 80 -10.07 4.35 -30.94
C SER A 80 -10.95 5.54 -31.29
N ARG A 81 -11.17 6.48 -30.36
CA ARG A 81 -11.93 7.71 -30.62
C ARG A 81 -11.25 8.62 -31.63
N MET A 82 -9.93 8.81 -31.56
CA MET A 82 -9.19 9.57 -32.56
C MET A 82 -9.30 8.94 -33.96
N ALA A 83 -9.30 7.62 -34.06
CA ALA A 83 -9.49 6.92 -35.34
C ALA A 83 -10.92 7.10 -35.90
N THR A 84 -11.95 7.08 -35.04
CA THR A 84 -13.34 7.34 -35.48
C THR A 84 -13.62 8.82 -35.76
N GLU A 85 -13.05 9.74 -34.98
CA GLU A 85 -13.21 11.19 -35.18
C GLU A 85 -12.36 11.69 -36.36
N GLY A 86 -11.19 11.09 -36.61
CA GLY A 86 -10.38 11.31 -37.82
C GLY A 86 -11.08 10.86 -39.10
N GLN A 87 -12.07 9.94 -39.03
CA GLN A 87 -12.96 9.64 -40.17
C GLN A 87 -14.07 10.68 -40.35
N ALA A 88 -14.38 11.50 -39.35
CA ALA A 88 -15.40 12.54 -39.43
C ALA A 88 -14.85 13.90 -39.90
N GLY A 89 -13.53 14.02 -40.06
CA GLY A 89 -12.89 15.28 -40.42
C GLY A 89 -11.63 15.10 -41.24
N GLU A 90 -11.71 14.56 -42.46
CA GLU A 90 -10.71 14.84 -43.49
C GLU A 90 -11.24 14.54 -44.90
N GLY A 91 -11.91 15.55 -45.45
CA GLY A 91 -11.83 15.78 -46.88
C GLY A 91 -10.51 16.48 -47.21
N GLN A 92 -9.38 15.77 -47.20
CA GLN A 92 -8.21 16.12 -48.01
C GLN A 92 -7.19 14.97 -47.96
N ALA A 93 -6.60 14.66 -49.11
CA ALA A 93 -5.82 13.47 -49.37
C ALA A 93 -4.44 13.43 -48.67
N THR A 94 -4.30 12.65 -47.59
CA THR A 94 -3.03 12.04 -47.09
C THR A 94 -3.24 10.80 -46.18
N GLY A 95 -4.44 10.20 -46.15
CA GLY A 95 -4.88 9.26 -45.10
C GLY A 95 -4.24 7.86 -45.02
N GLY A 96 -3.26 7.53 -45.87
CA GLY A 96 -2.59 6.21 -45.84
C GLY A 96 -1.51 6.10 -44.76
N GLU A 97 -0.77 7.18 -44.53
CA GLU A 97 0.40 7.18 -43.64
C GLU A 97 -0.02 7.36 -42.16
N SER A 98 -1.04 8.17 -41.88
CA SER A 98 -1.55 8.41 -40.52
C SER A 98 -2.18 7.16 -39.89
N PHE A 99 -2.90 6.36 -40.69
CA PHE A 99 -3.46 5.08 -40.23
C PHE A 99 -2.35 4.02 -40.04
N ALA A 100 -1.36 3.97 -40.94
CA ALA A 100 -0.20 3.08 -40.79
C ALA A 100 0.65 3.44 -39.56
N GLN A 101 0.81 4.73 -39.25
CA GLN A 101 1.49 5.22 -38.06
C GLN A 101 0.72 4.88 -36.77
N ALA A 102 -0.62 5.01 -36.79
CA ALA A 102 -1.47 4.65 -35.66
C ALA A 102 -1.53 3.13 -35.40
N ALA A 103 -1.55 2.32 -36.47
CA ALA A 103 -1.50 0.85 -36.36
C ALA A 103 -0.16 0.33 -35.80
N MET A 104 0.92 1.10 -35.90
CA MET A 104 2.24 0.78 -35.38
C MET A 104 2.44 1.13 -33.89
N TRP A 105 1.45 1.77 -33.24
CA TRP A 105 1.58 2.18 -31.82
C TRP A 105 1.83 1.03 -30.83
N PRO A 106 1.19 -0.15 -30.95
CA PRO A 106 1.49 -1.28 -30.06
C PRO A 106 2.95 -1.75 -30.15
N TRP A 107 3.53 -1.70 -31.36
CA TRP A 107 4.95 -2.02 -31.56
C TRP A 107 5.85 -0.92 -30.99
N HIS A 108 5.48 0.34 -31.17
CA HIS A 108 6.23 1.50 -30.63
C HIS A 108 6.23 1.52 -29.09
N MET A 109 5.11 1.16 -28.45
CA MET A 109 5.03 1.07 -26.99
C MET A 109 5.90 -0.08 -26.45
N MET A 110 5.90 -1.25 -27.11
CA MET A 110 6.84 -2.33 -26.77
C MET A 110 8.29 -1.90 -26.96
N GLN A 111 8.60 -1.11 -28.00
CA GLN A 111 9.95 -0.59 -28.24
C GLN A 111 10.39 0.42 -27.15
N GLN A 112 9.47 1.24 -26.64
CA GLN A 112 9.73 2.15 -25.52
C GLN A 112 9.90 1.40 -24.19
N MET A 113 9.15 0.32 -23.96
CA MET A 113 9.35 -0.52 -22.78
C MET A 113 10.64 -1.32 -22.86
N GLN A 114 10.99 -1.81 -24.04
CA GLN A 114 12.27 -2.47 -24.33
C GLN A 114 13.45 -1.52 -24.10
N SER A 115 13.35 -0.25 -24.51
CA SER A 115 14.40 0.74 -24.25
C SER A 115 14.52 1.12 -22.78
N HIS A 116 13.42 1.15 -22.03
CA HIS A 116 13.44 1.32 -20.56
C HIS A 116 14.05 0.10 -19.83
N MET A 117 13.81 -1.11 -20.32
CA MET A 117 14.42 -2.35 -19.80
C MET A 117 15.89 -2.50 -20.20
N GLN A 118 16.30 -1.88 -21.31
CA GLN A 118 17.68 -1.90 -21.82
C GLN A 118 18.53 -0.73 -21.33
N GLN A 119 17.92 0.29 -20.72
CA GLN A 119 18.65 1.26 -19.94
C GLN A 119 19.13 0.51 -18.68
N PRO A 120 20.44 0.23 -18.53
CA PRO A 120 20.92 -0.27 -17.26
C PRO A 120 20.51 0.81 -16.27
N ALA A 121 19.83 0.43 -15.19
CA ALA A 121 19.98 1.18 -13.95
C ALA A 121 21.49 1.16 -13.68
N ALA A 122 22.19 2.19 -14.15
CA ALA A 122 23.51 2.48 -13.66
C ALA A 122 23.31 2.55 -12.15
N PRO A 123 23.94 1.68 -11.36
CA PRO A 123 23.92 1.89 -9.94
C PRO A 123 24.59 3.24 -9.77
N GLU A 124 23.81 4.28 -9.44
CA GLU A 124 24.34 5.40 -8.69
C GLU A 124 24.97 4.75 -7.47
N ALA A 125 26.29 4.57 -7.55
CA ALA A 125 27.09 4.23 -6.40
C ALA A 125 26.71 5.27 -5.35
N PRO A 126 26.16 4.88 -4.19
CA PRO A 126 26.04 5.83 -3.10
C PRO A 126 27.48 6.30 -2.86
N ALA A 127 27.71 7.59 -3.12
CA ALA A 127 28.87 8.29 -2.61
C ALA A 127 28.68 8.27 -1.09
N ASP A 128 29.10 7.16 -0.48
CA ASP A 128 29.12 6.98 0.96
C ASP A 128 30.28 7.85 1.46
N GLU A 129 29.93 9.10 1.71
CA GLU A 129 30.67 10.02 2.54
C GLU A 129 30.75 9.40 3.94
N ALA A 130 31.73 8.53 4.13
CA ALA A 130 31.97 7.87 5.40
C ALA A 130 32.28 8.93 6.48
N PRO A 131 31.48 9.03 7.55
CA PRO A 131 31.79 9.94 8.64
C PRO A 131 32.96 9.33 9.43
N GLN A 132 34.08 10.04 9.48
CA GLN A 132 35.18 9.73 10.40
C GLN A 132 34.69 9.92 11.85
N PRO A 133 34.90 8.97 12.77
CA PRO A 133 34.92 9.26 14.20
C PRO A 133 36.34 9.26 14.75
N ALA A 134 36.63 10.32 15.49
CA ALA A 134 37.87 10.57 16.17
C ALA A 134 38.20 9.54 17.27
N LYS A 135 39.51 9.29 17.39
CA LYS A 135 40.31 8.97 18.58
C LYS A 135 39.55 8.64 19.87
N THR A 136 39.72 7.42 20.38
CA THR A 136 39.80 7.13 21.83
C THR A 136 40.73 5.96 22.11
N ALA A 137 41.19 5.91 23.36
CA ALA A 137 42.47 5.37 23.83
C ALA A 137 42.63 3.83 23.87
N ALA A 138 43.89 3.44 24.04
CA ALA A 138 44.49 2.12 24.12
C ALA A 138 43.90 1.14 25.16
N PRO A 139 44.33 -0.15 25.16
CA PRO A 139 45.47 -0.45 26.03
C PRO A 139 46.57 -1.31 25.38
N ARG A 140 47.79 -1.06 25.85
CA ARG A 140 49.06 -1.72 25.50
C ARG A 140 49.00 -3.19 25.90
N LYS A 141 49.36 -4.09 24.98
CA LYS A 141 49.86 -5.43 25.32
C LYS A 141 51.36 -5.50 25.03
N THR A 142 52.08 -5.82 26.09
CA THR A 142 53.47 -6.26 26.16
C THR A 142 53.78 -7.35 25.14
N LYS A 143 55.00 -7.35 24.57
CA LYS A 143 55.95 -8.50 24.51
C LYS A 143 57.00 -8.37 23.38
N LYS A 144 58.25 -8.14 23.80
CA LYS A 144 59.47 -8.86 23.37
C LYS A 144 60.06 -8.56 21.98
N GLN A 145 61.03 -7.65 21.91
CA GLN A 145 62.48 -7.93 21.93
C GLN A 145 63.25 -6.62 22.12
#